data_AF-A0A954G673-F1
#
_entry.id   AF-A0A954G673-F1
#
_cell.length_a   1.000
_cell.length_b   1.000
_cell.length_c   1.000
_cell.angle_alpha   90.00
_cell.angle_beta   90.00
_cell.angle_gamma   90.00
#
_symmetry.space_group_name_H-M   'P 1'
#
loop_
_entity.id
_entity.type
_entity.pdbx_description
1 polymer ?
#
loop_
_entity_poly.entity_id
_entity_poly.type
_entity_poly.pdbx_seq_one_letter_code
_entity_poly.pdbx_strand_id
1 'polypeptide(L)'
;MNLLTEALSQWNWYLDGWIIVAGILCSVATALLGNFLVLRKMSMLGDAITHAILPGLAAAFFISESRSSLPMFVGAVIAGILTALFTEWIRGFGKVDEGASMGVVFTSLFALGLVMIVQAADHVDLDPGCVLYGAIELTPLDTVLINGWEIPRVVVVLSIVLLINLLFVVCFLKELKLSSFDPALA
;
A
#
# COMPACT_ATOMS: atom_id res chain seq x y z
N MET A 1 -39.33 0.18 -5.76
CA MET A 1 -38.64 -0.96 -6.39
C MET A 1 -37.21 -0.89 -5.88
N ASN A 2 -36.82 -1.81 -5.00
CA ASN A 2 -35.69 -1.59 -4.10
C ASN A 2 -34.36 -1.83 -4.84
N LEU A 3 -33.45 -0.86 -4.79
CA LEU A 3 -32.07 -0.95 -5.33
C LEU A 3 -31.36 -2.25 -4.89
N LEU A 4 -31.66 -2.75 -3.70
CA LEU A 4 -31.12 -4.00 -3.16
C LEU A 4 -31.57 -5.25 -3.95
N THR A 5 -32.79 -5.27 -4.49
CA THR A 5 -33.30 -6.40 -5.28
C THR A 5 -32.71 -6.46 -6.69
N GLU A 6 -32.39 -5.31 -7.29
CA GLU A 6 -31.70 -5.26 -8.59
C GLU A 6 -30.21 -5.59 -8.45
N ALA A 7 -29.56 -5.12 -7.38
CA ALA A 7 -28.16 -5.44 -7.09
C ALA A 7 -27.92 -6.93 -6.82
N LEU A 8 -28.82 -7.59 -6.06
CA LEU A 8 -28.73 -9.03 -5.81
C LEU A 8 -29.02 -9.88 -7.06
N SER A 9 -29.79 -9.35 -8.02
CA SER A 9 -30.11 -10.01 -9.30
C SER A 9 -28.91 -10.03 -10.25
N GLN A 10 -28.06 -8.98 -10.21
CA GLN A 10 -26.85 -8.88 -11.04
C GLN A 10 -25.60 -9.50 -10.41
N TRP A 11 -25.72 -10.05 -9.19
CA TRP A 11 -24.59 -10.60 -8.45
C TRP A 11 -23.98 -11.81 -9.14
N ASN A 12 -22.73 -11.70 -9.55
CA ASN A 12 -21.96 -12.82 -10.08
C ASN A 12 -21.00 -13.32 -9.00
N TRP A 13 -21.33 -14.45 -8.39
CA TRP A 13 -20.53 -15.04 -7.30
C TRP A 13 -19.07 -15.29 -7.69
N TYR A 14 -18.79 -15.47 -8.99
CA TYR A 14 -17.43 -15.61 -9.47
C TYR A 14 -16.65 -14.30 -9.39
N LEU A 15 -17.18 -13.18 -9.86
CA LEU A 15 -16.45 -11.90 -9.87
C LEU A 15 -16.56 -11.19 -8.51
N ASP A 16 -17.79 -10.97 -8.03
CA ASP A 16 -18.06 -10.20 -6.81
C ASP A 16 -17.55 -10.92 -5.56
N GLY A 17 -17.61 -12.26 -5.55
CA GLY A 17 -17.08 -13.08 -4.46
C GLY A 17 -15.57 -12.91 -4.29
N TRP A 18 -14.81 -12.90 -5.39
CA TRP A 18 -13.36 -12.70 -5.36
C TRP A 18 -12.96 -11.29 -4.92
N ILE A 19 -13.71 -10.26 -5.33
CA ILE A 19 -13.49 -8.87 -4.88
C ILE A 19 -13.61 -8.77 -3.36
N ILE A 20 -14.63 -9.39 -2.77
CA ILE A 20 -14.85 -9.38 -1.32
C ILE A 20 -13.74 -10.12 -0.60
N VAL A 21 -13.33 -11.29 -1.10
CA VAL A 21 -12.22 -12.05 -0.51
C VAL A 21 -10.93 -11.25 -0.54
N ALA A 22 -10.61 -10.60 -1.67
CA ALA A 22 -9.45 -9.72 -1.77
C ALA A 22 -9.54 -8.55 -0.78
N GLY A 23 -10.70 -7.91 -0.65
CA GLY A 23 -10.95 -6.84 0.32
C GLY A 23 -10.74 -7.31 1.77
N ILE A 24 -11.33 -8.45 2.16
CA ILE A 24 -11.17 -9.02 3.50
C ILE A 24 -9.70 -9.33 3.78
N LEU A 25 -8.99 -9.99 2.87
CA LEU A 25 -7.58 -10.32 3.04
C LEU A 25 -6.73 -9.06 3.23
N CYS A 26 -6.97 -8.02 2.42
CA CYS A 26 -6.30 -6.73 2.52
C CYS A 26 -6.59 -6.06 3.88
N SER A 27 -7.86 -6.02 4.30
CA SER A 27 -8.26 -5.44 5.59
C SER A 27 -7.65 -6.16 6.78
N VAL A 28 -7.60 -7.50 6.78
CA VAL A 28 -6.98 -8.26 7.87
C VAL A 28 -5.47 -8.02 7.90
N ALA A 29 -4.80 -8.05 6.74
CA ALA A 29 -3.36 -7.86 6.64
C ALA A 29 -2.93 -6.47 7.15
N THR A 30 -3.73 -5.44 6.86
CA THR A 30 -3.47 -4.06 7.29
C THR A 30 -3.88 -3.80 8.75
N ALA A 31 -4.99 -4.37 9.22
CA ALA A 31 -5.43 -4.23 10.62
C ALA A 31 -4.43 -4.82 11.62
N LEU A 32 -3.79 -5.94 11.28
CA LEU A 32 -2.76 -6.59 12.10
C LEU A 32 -1.61 -5.64 12.47
N LEU A 33 -1.06 -4.95 11.48
CA LEU A 33 0.03 -3.98 11.69
C LEU A 33 -0.51 -2.64 12.21
N GLY A 34 -1.64 -2.18 11.70
CA GLY A 34 -2.25 -0.88 12.02
C GLY A 34 -2.53 -0.70 13.51
N ASN A 35 -2.95 -1.74 14.22
CA ASN A 35 -3.18 -1.67 15.67
C ASN A 35 -1.91 -1.24 16.44
N PHE A 36 -0.74 -1.77 16.06
CA PHE A 36 0.53 -1.38 16.69
C PHE A 36 0.96 0.04 16.32
N LEU A 37 0.71 0.48 15.08
CA LEU A 37 1.01 1.85 14.64
C LEU A 37 0.18 2.87 15.44
N VAL A 38 -1.10 2.57 15.70
CA VAL A 38 -1.99 3.43 16.51
C VAL A 38 -1.52 3.49 17.96
N LEU A 39 -1.19 2.34 18.57
CA LEU A 39 -0.70 2.30 19.95
C LEU A 39 0.60 3.11 20.13
N ARG A 40 1.45 3.17 19.10
CA ARG A 40 2.70 3.95 19.10
C ARG A 40 2.53 5.43 18.74
N LYS A 41 1.30 5.91 18.51
CA LYS A 41 1.01 7.28 18.03
C LYS A 41 1.66 7.61 16.67
N MET A 42 2.01 6.59 15.89
CA MET A 42 2.60 6.72 14.55
C MET A 42 1.55 6.52 13.45
N SER A 43 0.28 6.82 13.71
CA SER A 43 -0.81 6.62 12.76
C SER A 43 -0.64 7.40 11.46
N MET A 44 0.02 8.56 11.51
CA MET A 44 0.30 9.43 10.35
C MET A 44 1.35 8.82 9.39
N LEU A 45 2.13 7.84 9.84
CA LEU A 45 3.18 7.21 9.03
C LEU A 45 2.60 6.41 7.86
N GLY A 46 1.46 5.73 8.06
CA GLY A 46 0.83 4.94 7.00
C GLY A 46 0.32 5.78 5.83
N ASP A 47 -0.21 6.97 6.15
CA ASP A 47 -0.67 7.94 5.15
C ASP A 47 0.51 8.54 4.38
N ALA A 48 1.59 8.90 5.10
CA ALA A 48 2.81 9.44 4.50
C ALA A 48 3.47 8.44 3.53
N ILE A 49 3.53 7.15 3.88
CA ILE A 49 4.11 6.11 3.03
C ILE A 49 3.31 5.97 1.73
N THR A 50 1.97 5.96 1.80
CA THR A 50 1.10 5.79 0.62
C THR A 50 1.33 6.90 -0.41
N HIS A 51 1.43 8.15 0.04
CA HIS A 51 1.65 9.30 -0.83
C HIS A 51 3.07 9.41 -1.38
N ALA A 52 4.06 8.89 -0.65
CA ALA A 52 5.45 8.98 -1.06
C ALA A 52 5.93 7.81 -1.95
N ILE A 53 5.13 6.76 -2.11
CA ILE A 53 5.41 5.67 -3.06
C ILE A 53 5.20 6.12 -4.52
N LEU A 54 4.27 7.05 -4.77
CA LEU A 54 3.93 7.56 -6.11
C LEU A 54 5.15 8.04 -6.93
N PRO A 55 6.05 8.92 -6.42
CA PRO A 55 7.26 9.30 -7.14
C PRO A 55 8.20 8.12 -7.41
N GLY A 56 8.25 7.11 -6.53
CA GLY A 56 9.03 5.89 -6.74
C GLY A 56 8.55 5.05 -7.90
N LEU A 57 7.22 4.90 -8.01
CA LEU A 57 6.59 4.23 -9.14
C LEU A 57 6.83 4.99 -10.44
N ALA A 58 6.71 6.32 -10.43
CA ALA A 58 7.00 7.17 -11.57
C ALA A 58 8.46 7.05 -12.04
N ALA A 59 9.42 7.09 -11.10
CA ALA A 59 10.84 6.96 -11.38
C ALA A 59 11.20 5.56 -11.93
N ALA A 60 10.67 4.49 -11.34
CA ALA A 60 10.91 3.13 -11.82
C ALA A 60 10.31 2.88 -13.20
N PHE A 61 9.13 3.46 -13.47
CA PHE A 61 8.55 3.40 -14.80
C PHE A 61 9.45 4.08 -15.84
N PHE A 62 9.96 5.27 -15.53
CA PHE A 62 10.83 6.04 -16.45
C PHE A 62 12.13 5.29 -16.78
N ILE A 63 12.68 4.54 -15.81
CA ILE A 63 13.92 3.78 -16.01
C ILE A 63 13.67 2.46 -16.73
N SER A 64 12.54 1.80 -16.45
CA SER A 64 12.31 0.43 -16.93
C SER A 64 11.56 0.35 -18.26
N GLU A 65 10.84 1.41 -18.68
CA GLU A 65 9.96 1.47 -19.88
C GLU A 65 9.00 0.27 -20.04
N SER A 66 8.80 -0.51 -18.97
CA SER A 66 8.12 -1.80 -18.97
C SER A 66 7.19 -1.87 -17.78
N ARG A 67 5.92 -2.24 -18.02
CA ARG A 67 4.86 -2.45 -17.02
C ARG A 67 5.04 -3.74 -16.21
N SER A 68 6.25 -4.29 -16.14
CA SER A 68 6.46 -5.51 -15.35
C SER A 68 6.35 -5.18 -13.86
N SER A 69 5.68 -6.07 -13.12
CA SER A 69 5.38 -5.86 -11.69
C SER A 69 6.63 -5.80 -10.82
N LEU A 70 7.73 -6.44 -11.24
CA LEU A 70 8.98 -6.49 -10.49
C LEU A 70 9.70 -5.13 -10.39
N PRO A 71 10.02 -4.42 -11.50
CA PRO A 71 10.70 -3.12 -11.42
C PRO A 71 9.84 -2.05 -10.73
N MET A 72 8.53 -2.07 -10.94
CA MET A 72 7.60 -1.18 -10.22
C MET A 72 7.64 -1.43 -8.71
N PHE A 73 7.64 -2.70 -8.27
CA PHE A 73 7.76 -3.05 -6.86
C PHE A 73 9.09 -2.57 -6.26
N VAL A 74 10.20 -2.74 -6.97
CA VAL A 74 11.52 -2.26 -6.52
C VAL A 74 11.53 -0.73 -6.39
N GLY A 75 10.97 -0.01 -7.35
CA GLY A 75 10.81 1.45 -7.30
C GLY A 75 10.02 1.93 -6.10
N ALA A 76 8.88 1.27 -5.83
CA ALA A 76 8.03 1.57 -4.69
C ALA A 76 8.77 1.37 -3.36
N VAL A 77 9.50 0.25 -3.22
CA VAL A 77 10.28 -0.04 -2.00
C VAL A 77 11.39 0.98 -1.79
N ILE A 78 12.14 1.33 -2.84
CA ILE A 78 13.22 2.32 -2.76
C ILE A 78 12.66 3.69 -2.35
N ALA A 79 11.56 4.13 -2.94
CA ALA A 79 10.95 5.41 -2.57
C ALA A 79 10.38 5.39 -1.14
N GLY A 80 9.77 4.29 -0.70
CA GLY A 80 9.33 4.14 0.68
C GLY A 80 10.49 4.29 1.69
N ILE A 81 11.63 3.65 1.40
CA ILE A 81 12.84 3.76 2.24
C ILE A 81 13.40 5.18 2.20
N LEU A 82 13.52 5.79 1.02
CA LEU A 82 14.00 7.17 0.88
C LEU A 82 13.10 8.17 1.62
N THR A 83 11.79 7.95 1.59
CA THR A 83 10.83 8.77 2.33
C THR A 83 11.08 8.69 3.83
N ALA A 84 11.19 7.48 4.37
CA ALA A 84 11.46 7.29 5.80
C ALA A 84 12.77 7.98 6.22
N LEU A 85 13.82 7.86 5.39
CA LEU A 85 15.10 8.52 5.62
C LEU A 85 15.00 10.05 5.55
N PHE A 86 14.28 10.60 4.57
CA PHE A 86 14.08 12.05 4.46
C PHE A 86 13.24 12.61 5.61
N THR A 87 12.20 11.90 6.04
CA THR A 87 11.41 12.25 7.21
C THR A 87 12.28 12.30 8.46
N GLU A 88 13.10 11.26 8.69
CA GLU A 88 14.02 11.19 9.83
C GLU A 88 15.05 12.33 9.81
N TRP A 89 15.59 12.63 8.63
CA TRP A 89 16.58 13.69 8.46
C TRP A 89 15.98 15.09 8.69
N ILE A 90 14.79 15.36 8.16
CA ILE A 90 14.07 16.62 8.36
C ILE A 90 13.67 16.79 9.83
N ARG A 91 13.30 15.69 10.52
CA ARG A 91 13.04 15.70 11.97
C ARG A 91 14.27 16.17 12.75
N GLY A 92 15.44 15.60 12.44
CA GLY A 92 16.70 15.94 13.11
C GLY A 92 17.16 17.39 12.87
N PHE A 93 16.96 17.91 11.65
CA PHE A 93 17.40 19.26 11.28
C PHE A 93 16.42 20.35 11.76
N GLY A 94 15.12 20.10 11.68
CA GLY A 94 14.08 21.10 11.92
C GLY A 94 13.64 21.25 13.37
N LYS A 95 13.93 20.28 14.26
CA LYS A 95 13.35 20.22 15.63
C LYS A 95 11.83 20.45 15.65
N VAL A 96 11.15 20.04 14.58
CA VAL A 96 9.71 20.21 14.40
C VAL A 96 9.00 18.96 14.92
N ASP A 97 7.73 19.13 15.29
CA ASP A 97 6.88 18.03 15.72
C ASP A 97 6.82 16.93 14.66
N GLU A 98 6.79 15.66 15.09
CA GLU A 98 6.93 14.50 14.22
C GLU A 98 5.85 14.46 13.12
N GLY A 99 4.63 14.87 13.48
CA GLY A 99 3.52 15.00 12.53
C GLY A 99 3.73 16.11 11.49
N ALA A 100 4.37 17.21 11.87
CA ALA A 100 4.62 18.35 10.98
C ALA A 100 5.73 18.04 9.97
N SER A 101 6.82 17.42 10.41
CA SER A 101 7.91 16.99 9.52
C SER A 101 7.43 15.93 8.53
N MET A 102 6.70 14.91 8.98
CA MET A 102 6.07 13.92 8.09
C MET A 102 5.18 14.60 7.05
N GLY A 103 4.33 15.54 7.49
CA GLY A 103 3.47 16.39 6.66
C GLY A 103 4.17 17.00 5.46
N VAL A 104 5.28 17.70 5.72
CA VAL A 104 6.03 18.42 4.68
C VAL A 104 6.73 17.46 3.72
N VAL A 105 7.28 16.35 4.22
CA VAL A 105 7.99 15.37 3.37
C VAL A 105 7.04 14.70 2.38
N PHE A 106 5.92 14.15 2.85
CA PHE A 106 5.03 13.40 1.97
C PHE A 106 4.36 14.32 0.95
N THR A 107 3.96 15.54 1.32
CA THR A 107 3.34 16.49 0.38
C THR A 107 4.31 16.94 -0.71
N SER A 108 5.57 17.16 -0.36
CA SER A 108 6.62 17.51 -1.32
C SER A 108 6.93 16.36 -2.28
N LEU A 109 7.08 15.14 -1.75
CA LEU A 109 7.32 13.95 -2.57
C LEU A 109 6.13 13.60 -3.46
N PHE A 110 4.91 13.76 -2.96
CA PHE A 110 3.69 13.57 -3.74
C PHE A 110 3.60 14.55 -4.90
N ALA A 111 3.84 15.84 -4.65
CA ALA A 111 3.85 16.86 -5.70
C ALA A 111 4.93 16.56 -6.76
N LEU A 112 6.12 16.13 -6.33
CA LEU A 112 7.21 15.73 -7.23
C LEU A 112 6.79 14.53 -8.09
N GLY A 113 6.20 13.49 -7.49
CA GLY A 113 5.71 12.32 -8.21
C GLY A 113 4.64 12.65 -9.23
N LEU A 114 3.69 13.52 -8.87
CA LEU A 114 2.65 13.99 -9.78
C LEU A 114 3.25 14.73 -10.98
N VAL A 115 4.21 15.63 -10.76
CA VAL A 115 4.89 16.37 -11.83
C VAL A 115 5.64 15.41 -12.77
N MET A 116 6.33 14.40 -12.23
CA MET A 116 7.00 13.37 -13.04
C MET A 116 6.01 12.59 -13.91
N ILE A 117 4.87 12.19 -13.36
CA ILE A 117 3.85 11.45 -14.13
C ILE A 117 3.22 12.34 -15.21
N VAL A 118 2.88 13.59 -14.89
CA VAL A 118 2.27 14.51 -15.87
C VAL A 118 3.23 14.82 -17.02
N GLN A 119 4.54 14.97 -16.76
CA GLN A 119 5.53 15.14 -17.83
C GLN A 119 5.71 13.88 -18.68
N ALA A 120 5.51 12.70 -18.10
CA ALA A 120 5.59 11.42 -18.81
C ALA A 120 4.25 10.99 -19.46
N ALA A 121 3.15 11.69 -19.18
CA ALA A 121 1.79 11.30 -19.57
C ALA A 121 1.59 11.21 -21.09
N ASP A 122 2.35 11.98 -21.89
CA ASP A 122 2.28 11.90 -23.36
C ASP A 122 2.83 10.57 -23.93
N HIS A 123 3.56 9.78 -23.13
CA HIS A 123 4.18 8.52 -23.56
C HIS A 123 3.70 7.29 -22.76
N VAL A 124 2.80 7.47 -21.78
CA VAL A 124 2.56 6.45 -20.74
C VAL A 124 1.10 6.38 -20.29
N ASP A 125 0.46 5.23 -20.55
CA ASP A 125 -0.88 4.88 -20.06
C ASP A 125 -0.88 4.46 -18.57
N LEU A 126 -0.27 5.24 -17.68
CA LEU A 126 -0.37 5.03 -16.23
C LEU A 126 -1.29 6.08 -15.63
N ASP A 127 -2.51 5.65 -15.28
CA ASP A 127 -3.46 6.51 -14.60
C ASP A 127 -3.07 6.67 -13.11
N PRO A 128 -2.78 7.90 -12.64
CA PRO A 128 -2.43 8.15 -11.24
C PRO A 128 -3.55 7.73 -10.28
N GLY A 129 -4.81 7.83 -10.71
CA GLY A 129 -5.97 7.42 -9.94
C GLY A 129 -6.02 5.90 -9.73
N CYS A 130 -5.70 5.12 -10.76
CA CYS A 130 -5.59 3.66 -10.63
C CYS A 130 -4.46 3.24 -9.69
N VAL A 131 -3.33 3.95 -9.70
CA VAL A 131 -2.19 3.65 -8.82
C VAL A 131 -2.45 4.09 -7.37
N LEU A 132 -3.09 5.24 -7.17
CA LEU A 132 -3.29 5.83 -5.84
C LEU A 132 -4.50 5.26 -5.11
N TYR A 133 -5.63 5.08 -5.81
CA TYR A 133 -6.86 4.55 -5.22
C TYR A 133 -6.99 3.03 -5.33
N GLY A 134 -6.35 2.44 -6.34
CA GLY A 134 -6.49 1.03 -6.65
C GLY A 134 -7.86 0.72 -7.28
N ALA A 135 -7.86 -0.07 -8.37
CA ALA A 135 -9.09 -0.56 -8.99
C ALA A 135 -9.37 -1.99 -8.51
N ILE A 136 -9.94 -2.15 -7.31
CA ILE A 136 -10.22 -3.48 -6.74
C ILE A 136 -11.21 -4.28 -7.61
N GLU A 137 -12.07 -3.60 -8.36
CA GLU A 137 -13.05 -4.20 -9.28
C GLU A 137 -12.42 -4.96 -10.46
N LEU A 138 -11.22 -4.55 -10.90
CA LEU A 138 -10.50 -5.20 -12.01
C LEU A 138 -9.63 -6.38 -11.55
N THR A 139 -9.47 -6.55 -10.23
CA THR A 139 -8.62 -7.61 -9.66
C THR A 139 -9.02 -9.04 -10.01
N PRO A 140 -10.31 -9.39 -10.21
CA PRO A 140 -10.69 -10.75 -10.61
C PRO A 140 -10.33 -11.09 -12.06
N LEU A 141 -9.96 -10.10 -12.88
CA LEU A 141 -9.61 -10.29 -14.30
C LEU A 141 -8.19 -10.82 -14.48
N ASP A 142 -7.27 -10.54 -13.55
CA ASP A 142 -5.91 -11.08 -13.55
C ASP A 142 -5.85 -12.37 -12.73
N THR A 143 -6.12 -13.50 -13.38
CA THR A 143 -6.09 -14.83 -12.76
C THR A 143 -4.77 -15.56 -13.00
N VAL A 144 -4.40 -16.41 -12.05
CA VAL A 144 -3.27 -17.33 -12.14
C VAL A 144 -3.81 -18.74 -11.97
N LEU A 145 -3.39 -19.64 -12.86
CA LEU A 145 -3.72 -21.06 -12.79
C LEU A 145 -2.84 -21.73 -11.73
N ILE A 146 -3.45 -22.13 -10.63
CA ILE A 146 -2.80 -22.91 -9.56
C ILE A 146 -3.51 -24.25 -9.44
N ASN A 147 -2.80 -25.36 -9.71
CA ASN A 147 -3.34 -26.72 -9.63
C ASN A 147 -4.67 -26.94 -10.39
N GLY A 148 -4.85 -26.25 -11.53
CA GLY A 148 -6.06 -26.34 -12.36
C GLY A 148 -7.23 -25.46 -11.93
N TRP A 149 -7.06 -24.63 -10.88
CA TRP A 149 -8.04 -23.64 -10.44
C TRP A 149 -7.60 -22.25 -10.87
N GLU A 150 -8.50 -21.48 -11.49
CA GLU A 150 -8.28 -20.08 -11.80
C GLU A 150 -8.55 -19.24 -10.54
N ILE A 151 -7.47 -18.71 -9.96
CA ILE A 151 -7.55 -17.88 -8.75
C ILE A 151 -6.97 -16.50 -9.09
N PRO A 152 -7.62 -15.41 -8.68
CA PRO A 152 -7.08 -14.07 -8.88
C PRO A 152 -5.68 -13.92 -8.26
N ARG A 153 -4.72 -13.36 -9.00
CA ARG A 153 -3.35 -13.15 -8.53
C ARG A 153 -3.32 -12.39 -7.21
N VAL A 154 -4.18 -11.37 -7.08
CA VAL A 154 -4.21 -10.50 -5.91
C VAL A 154 -4.52 -11.28 -4.63
N VAL A 155 -5.38 -12.29 -4.70
CA VAL A 155 -5.76 -13.13 -3.54
C VAL A 155 -4.55 -13.93 -3.06
N VAL A 156 -3.76 -14.47 -4.00
CA VAL A 156 -2.53 -15.21 -3.70
C VAL A 156 -1.49 -14.29 -3.06
N VAL A 157 -1.25 -13.12 -3.66
CA VAL A 157 -0.29 -12.15 -3.15
C VAL A 157 -0.70 -11.66 -1.76
N LEU A 158 -1.96 -11.27 -1.56
CA LEU A 158 -2.48 -10.82 -0.26
C LEU A 158 -2.45 -11.94 0.79
N SER A 159 -2.68 -13.18 0.40
CA SER A 159 -2.56 -14.33 1.32
C SER A 159 -1.12 -14.53 1.78
N ILE A 160 -0.14 -14.41 0.87
CA ILE A 160 1.28 -14.48 1.23
C ILE A 160 1.66 -13.31 2.14
N VAL A 161 1.25 -12.08 1.81
CA VAL A 161 1.50 -10.90 2.64
C VAL A 161 0.87 -11.05 4.02
N LEU A 162 -0.36 -11.53 4.10
CA LEU A 162 -1.04 -11.81 5.37
C LEU A 162 -0.27 -12.83 6.21
N LEU A 163 0.22 -13.91 5.60
CA LEU A 163 1.03 -14.92 6.29
C LEU A 163 2.35 -14.34 6.79
N ILE A 164 3.03 -13.51 5.98
CA ILE A 164 4.26 -12.82 6.39
C ILE A 164 3.98 -11.87 7.56
N ASN A 165 2.94 -11.06 7.48
CA ASN A 165 2.54 -10.13 8.55
C ASN A 165 2.19 -10.88 9.83
N LEU A 166 1.44 -11.98 9.71
CA LEU A 166 1.07 -12.82 10.84
C LEU A 166 2.32 -13.45 11.47
N LEU A 167 3.22 -14.02 10.66
CA LEU A 167 4.47 -14.60 11.15
C LEU A 167 5.33 -13.54 11.85
N PHE A 168 5.45 -12.36 11.25
CA PHE A 168 6.17 -11.24 11.85
C PHE A 168 5.58 -10.85 13.21
N VAL A 169 4.27 -10.64 13.29
CA VAL A 169 3.60 -10.28 14.54
C VAL A 169 3.72 -11.38 15.59
N VAL A 170 3.60 -12.66 15.22
CA VAL A 170 3.70 -13.79 16.16
C VAL A 170 5.14 -13.97 16.66
N CYS A 171 6.13 -13.90 15.78
CA CYS A 171 7.54 -14.04 16.14
C CYS A 171 8.02 -12.87 17.02
N PHE A 172 7.63 -11.64 16.67
CA PHE A 172 8.04 -10.42 17.38
C PHE A 172 7.01 -9.92 18.40
N LEU A 173 6.07 -10.77 18.83
CA LEU A 173 4.97 -10.35 19.71
C LEU A 173 5.49 -9.83 21.06
N LYS A 174 6.61 -10.38 21.54
CA LYS A 174 7.22 -9.97 22.80
C LYS A 174 7.83 -8.58 22.66
N GLU A 175 8.61 -8.37 21.61
CA GLU A 175 9.31 -7.13 21.27
C GLU A 175 8.32 -6.01 20.95
N LEU A 176 7.30 -6.27 20.14
CA LEU A 176 6.25 -5.32 19.79
C LEU A 176 5.43 -4.89 21.01
N LYS A 177 5.13 -5.82 21.92
CA LYS A 177 4.41 -5.52 23.16
C LYS A 177 5.27 -4.68 24.11
N LEU A 178 6.55 -5.03 24.26
CA LEU A 178 7.48 -4.24 25.09
C LEU A 178 7.64 -2.82 24.56
N SER A 179 7.93 -2.66 23.26
CA SER A 179 8.09 -1.34 22.63
C SER A 179 6.82 -0.49 22.65
N SER A 180 5.62 -1.11 22.58
CA SER A 180 4.35 -0.37 22.57
C SER A 180 3.83 0.00 23.96
N PHE A 181 4.16 -0.77 25.00
CA PHE A 181 3.55 -0.61 26.35
C PHE A 181 4.52 -0.18 27.44
N ASP A 182 5.83 -0.24 27.23
CA ASP A 182 6.82 0.22 28.21
C ASP A 182 7.57 1.48 27.71
N PRO A 183 7.16 2.68 28.14
CA PRO A 183 7.84 3.92 27.77
C PRO A 183 9.25 4.07 28.37
N ALA A 184 9.71 3.17 29.25
CA ALA A 184 11.06 3.19 29.81
C ALA A 184 12.10 2.46 28.94
N LEU A 185 11.65 1.66 27.94
CA LEU A 185 12.50 0.92 26.99
C LEU A 185 12.28 1.35 25.52
N ALA A 186 11.38 2.30 25.26
CA ALA A 186 11.04 2.82 23.94
C ALA A 186 11.94 3.97 23.49
#